data_AF-A0A5C1H8L2-F1
#
_entry.id   AF-A0A5C1H8L2-F1
#
_cell.length_a   1.000
_cell.length_b   1.000
_cell.length_c   1.000
_cell.angle_alpha   90.00
_cell.angle_beta   90.00
_cell.angle_gamma   90.00
#
_symmetry.space_group_name_H-M   'P 1'
#
loop_
_entity.id
_entity.type
_entity.pdbx_description
1 polymer ?
#
loop_
_entity_poly.entity_id
_entity_poly.type
_entity_poly.pdbx_seq_one_letter_code
_entity_poly.pdbx_strand_id
1 'polypeptide(L)' 'MIAIYKNKKNSTSKTIKLFKFTNLSKKNKIGIYNSKQKIFFYEPKYISTSLKLGHKITKSLIKLLLKDLNY' A
#
# COMPACT_ATOMS: atom_id res chain seq x y z
N MET A 1 -2.67 9.34 -3.76
CA MET A 1 -3.02 8.77 -2.44
C MET A 1 -2.48 7.35 -2.35
N ILE A 2 -1.87 6.96 -1.24
CA ILE A 2 -1.35 5.61 -1.01
C ILE A 2 -2.31 4.88 -0.09
N ALA A 3 -2.85 3.73 -0.53
CA ALA A 3 -3.86 3.03 0.25
C ALA A 3 -3.87 1.51 0.00
N ILE A 4 -4.50 0.80 0.92
CA ILE A 4 -4.72 -0.64 0.86
C ILE A 4 -6.11 -0.91 0.30
N TYR A 5 -6.18 -1.68 -0.79
CA TYR A 5 -7.41 -2.02 -1.48
C TYR A 5 -7.65 -3.53 -1.48
N LYS A 6 -8.90 -3.95 -1.31
CA LYS A 6 -9.26 -5.35 -1.54
C LYS A 6 -9.18 -5.67 -3.04
N ASN A 7 -8.69 -6.84 -3.40
CA ASN A 7 -8.68 -7.28 -4.79
C ASN A 7 -10.08 -7.66 -5.30
N LYS A 8 -10.91 -8.26 -4.43
CA LYS A 8 -12.33 -8.59 -4.65
C LYS A 8 -13.11 -8.29 -3.37
N LYS A 9 -14.44 -8.11 -3.43
CA LYS A 9 -15.31 -7.75 -2.28
C LYS A 9 -15.04 -8.61 -1.03
N ASN A 10 -14.85 -9.92 -1.23
CA ASN A 10 -14.62 -10.92 -0.17
C ASN A 10 -13.16 -11.41 -0.09
N SER A 11 -12.21 -10.72 -0.72
CA SER A 11 -10.80 -11.16 -0.70
C SER A 11 -10.14 -10.88 0.64
N THR A 12 -9.46 -11.89 1.16
CA THR A 12 -8.55 -11.79 2.33
C THR A 12 -7.25 -11.10 1.97
N SER A 13 -6.87 -11.14 0.69
CA SER A 13 -5.73 -10.43 0.14
C SER A 13 -6.12 -9.00 -0.26
N LYS A 14 -5.25 -8.07 0.12
CA LYS A 14 -5.32 -6.67 -0.24
C LYS A 14 -4.03 -6.26 -0.94
N THR A 15 -4.12 -5.27 -1.81
CA THR A 15 -3.00 -4.69 -2.54
C THR A 15 -2.78 -3.27 -2.10
N ILE A 16 -1.52 -2.88 -1.93
CA ILE A 16 -1.17 -1.48 -1.71
C ILE A 16 -1.07 -0.83 -3.09
N LYS A 17 -1.86 0.20 -3.32
CA LYS A 17 -1.87 0.92 -4.60
C LYS A 17 -1.56 2.40 -4.43
N LEU A 18 -0.87 2.94 -5.43
CA LEU A 18 -0.65 4.36 -5.61
C LEU A 18 -1.74 4.95 -6.51
N PHE A 19 -2.62 5.76 -5.92
CA PHE A 19 -3.67 6.47 -6.61
C PHE A 19 -3.08 7.73 -7.27
N LYS A 20 -3.21 7.81 -8.61
CA LYS A 20 -2.68 8.86 -9.52
C LYS A 20 -1.21 8.76 -9.96
N PHE A 21 -0.64 7.57 -10.16
CA PHE A 21 0.40 7.47 -11.20
C PHE A 21 -0.28 7.50 -12.57
N THR A 22 -0.76 8.68 -12.94
CA THR A 22 -1.36 8.96 -14.24
C THR A 22 -0.25 8.96 -15.28
N ASN A 23 -0.40 8.08 -16.27
CA ASN A 23 0.18 8.10 -17.61
C ASN A 23 1.33 7.17 -18.01
N LEU A 24 2.08 6.46 -17.15
CA LEU A 24 3.23 5.69 -17.69
C LEU A 24 3.55 4.29 -17.15
N SER A 25 2.84 3.72 -16.17
CA SER A 25 3.11 2.31 -15.85
C SER A 25 1.87 1.52 -15.45
N LYS A 26 1.72 0.34 -16.08
CA LYS A 26 0.69 -0.67 -15.78
C LYS A 26 0.76 -1.22 -14.34
N LYS A 27 1.66 -0.73 -13.48
CA LYS A 27 1.91 -1.27 -12.14
C LYS A 27 1.81 -0.18 -11.06
N ASN A 28 0.57 0.23 -10.77
CA ASN A 28 0.25 1.04 -9.59
C ASN A 28 0.24 0.24 -8.27
N LYS A 29 0.53 -1.07 -8.34
CA LYS A 29 0.59 -1.98 -7.19
C LYS A 29 2.03 -2.00 -6.67
N ILE A 30 2.19 -1.59 -5.42
CA ILE A 30 3.50 -1.44 -4.77
C ILE A 30 3.67 -2.38 -3.56
N GLY A 31 2.71 -3.28 -3.36
CA GLY A 31 2.75 -4.25 -2.27
C GLY A 31 1.49 -5.09 -2.13
N ILE A 32 1.58 -6.06 -1.23
CA ILE A 32 0.51 -6.97 -0.84
C ILE A 32 0.38 -7.03 0.68
N TYR A 33 -0.85 -7.20 1.13
CA TYR A 33 -1.18 -7.43 2.52
C TYR A 33 -2.19 -8.58 2.62
N ASN A 34 -1.91 -9.57 3.46
CA ASN A 34 -2.84 -10.64 3.80
C ASN A 34 -2.87 -10.83 5.31
N SER A 35 -3.99 -10.48 5.93
CA SER A 35 -4.15 -10.59 7.39
C SER A 35 -4.16 -12.04 7.89
N LYS A 36 -4.68 -12.99 7.10
CA LYS A 36 -4.78 -14.40 7.50
C LYS A 36 -3.41 -15.08 7.50
N GLN A 37 -2.60 -14.79 6.48
CA GLN A 37 -1.25 -15.35 6.33
C GLN A 37 -0.18 -14.51 7.04
N LYS A 38 -0.56 -13.41 7.71
CA LYS A 38 0.35 -12.43 8.32
C LYS A 38 1.41 -11.90 7.35
N ILE A 39 1.05 -11.78 6.06
CA ILE A 39 1.93 -11.29 5.01
C ILE A 39 1.76 -9.78 4.87
N PHE A 40 2.87 -9.06 4.93
CA PHE A 40 2.93 -7.64 4.60
C PHE A 40 4.22 -7.38 3.82
N PHE A 41 4.09 -7.23 2.50
CA PHE A 41 5.20 -6.89 1.62
C PHE A 41 4.89 -5.61 0.88
N TYR A 42 5.86 -4.70 0.85
CA TYR A 42 5.74 -3.45 0.15
C TYR A 42 7.11 -2.99 -0.33
N GLU A 43 7.11 -2.09 -1.31
CA GLU A 43 8.32 -1.47 -1.84
C GLU A 43 8.50 -0.08 -1.20
N PRO A 44 9.42 0.09 -0.23
CA PRO A 44 9.54 1.32 0.55
C PRO A 44 9.86 2.55 -0.31
N LYS A 45 10.64 2.34 -1.39
CA LYS A 45 10.99 3.38 -2.37
C LYS A 45 9.75 4.10 -2.89
N TYR A 46 8.71 3.34 -3.25
CA TYR A 46 7.49 3.93 -3.81
C TYR A 46 6.62 4.63 -2.77
N ILE A 47 6.61 4.15 -1.53
CA ILE A 47 5.93 4.84 -0.43
C ILE A 47 6.62 6.18 -0.14
N SER A 48 7.94 6.16 0.02
CA SER A 48 8.75 7.35 0.29
C SER A 48 8.61 8.40 -0.81
N THR A 49 8.80 8.01 -2.08
CA THR A 49 8.63 8.93 -3.22
C THR A 49 7.23 9.52 -3.24
N SER A 50 6.20 8.71 -3.00
CA SER A 50 4.82 9.20 -3.04
C SER A 50 4.52 10.18 -1.91
N LEU A 51 5.06 9.95 -0.70
CA LEU A 51 4.93 10.89 0.42
C LEU A 51 5.66 12.21 0.14
N LYS A 52 6.87 12.16 -0.44
CA LYS A 52 7.64 13.35 -0.86
C LYS A 52 6.90 14.19 -1.90
N LEU A 53 6.14 13.54 -2.79
CA LEU A 53 5.27 14.19 -3.78
C LEU A 53 3.96 14.74 -3.18
N GLY A 54 3.79 14.71 -1.85
CA GLY A 54 2.60 15.24 -1.17
C GLY A 54 1.38 14.33 -1.27
N HIS A 55 1.53 13.06 -1.68
CA HIS A 55 0.39 12.15 -1.70
C HIS A 55 -0.04 11.76 -0.28
N LYS A 56 -1.33 11.94 0.01
CA LYS A 56 -1.95 11.47 1.25
C LYS A 56 -1.82 9.94 1.39
N ILE A 57 -1.61 9.45 2.60
CA ILE A 57 -1.57 8.03 2.96
C ILE A 57 -2.76 7.68 3.88
N THR A 58 -3.35 6.50 3.72
CA THR A 58 -4.48 6.09 4.57
C THR A 58 -4.04 5.66 5.96
N LYS A 59 -4.87 5.97 6.98
CA LYS A 59 -4.62 5.56 8.39
C LYS A 59 -4.37 4.06 8.55
N SER A 60 -5.07 3.23 7.75
CA SER A 60 -4.88 1.78 7.74
C SER A 60 -3.48 1.35 7.31
N LEU A 61 -2.88 2.04 6.35
CA LEU A 61 -1.55 1.73 5.86
C LEU A 61 -0.49 2.22 6.84
N ILE A 62 -0.67 3.41 7.44
CA ILE A 62 0.18 3.89 8.53
C ILE A 62 0.26 2.86 9.65
N LYS A 63 -0.90 2.35 10.13
CA LYS A 63 -0.94 1.33 11.20
C LYS A 63 -0.17 0.05 10.85
N LEU A 64 -0.22 -0.39 9.59
CA LEU A 64 0.54 -1.56 9.16
C LEU A 64 2.04 -1.28 9.08
N LEU A 65 2.43 -0.11 8.58
CA LEU A 65 3.84 0.30 8.51
C LEU A 65 4.46 0.43 9.91
N LEU A 66 3.74 1.04 10.86
CA LEU A 66 4.21 1.15 12.25
C LEU A 66 4.37 -0.23 12.90
N LYS A 67 3.38 -1.11 12.73
CA LYS A 67 3.45 -2.48 13.23
C LYS A 67 4.64 -3.26 12.67
N ASP A 68 4.96 -3.07 11.39
CA ASP A 68 6.11 -3.69 10.72
C ASP A 68 7.45 -3.15 11.26
N LEU A 69 7.49 -1.87 11.63
CA LEU A 69 8.62 -1.21 12.25
C LEU A 69 8.74 -1.46 13.77
N ASN A 70 7.91 -2.34 14.35
CA ASN A 70 7.81 -2.59 15.79
C ASN A 70 7.53 -1.32 16.63
N TYR A 71 6.75 -0.38 16.08
CA TYR A 71 6.23 0.80 16.76
C TYR A 71 4.74 0.67 17.11
#